data_AF-A0A955ZH08-F1
#
_entry.id   AF-A0A955ZH08-F1
#
_cell.length_a   1.000
_cell.length_b   1.000
_cell.length_c   1.000
_cell.angle_alpha   90.00
_cell.angle_beta   90.00
_cell.angle_gamma   90.00
#
_symmetry.space_group_name_H-M   'P 1'
#
loop_
_entity.id
_entity.type
_entity.pdbx_description
1 polymer ?
#
loop_
_entity_poly.entity_id
_entity_poly.type
_entity_poly.pdbx_seq_one_letter_code
_entity_poly.pdbx_strand_id
1 'polypeptide(L)'
;MTVRNCSVHDNGHWNVLVTKSAQFSGGILEGGFHLIEDNEVFDGDAATCGGASNSACPGQTYYGIHLDNNPGAGTVIRNNVVHGNVDNLVVCGDESAGRDLAEATSHVLELTGNGEGWTNHDTVVSGNHAYDAKDDDIELDGICVNARIFDNRFGNAENPISMAPGLPGPYFVLRNVISGDIQQAAIKMNTAGTPNSLIRNFYFYHNTIARSTQGTLLNLWYAVPGDHDVPIKNVVFRNNVFWAMAGGRATDVNNQGSEHPSFDYDLWYTSDTQNVFQWWNGSSTDKYDTFSEWQAGTGQETHGLFAEPGLDSDFVPTSSSPVVDAALVIDGVNDGFAGAAPDIGAYEVGDTPAGGTGGGGGGAAGAGAASSGGSGGAGAVAGSSAATSSGSDDGGCGCRSTPRGSTGLVSALLLVGLGLLRRFNGARS
;
A
#
# COMPACT_ATOMS: atom_id res chain seq x y z
N MET A 1 -4.45 -16.71 13.96
CA MET A 1 -5.91 -16.79 13.65
C MET A 1 -6.07 -17.14 12.18
N THR A 2 -7.17 -17.77 11.77
CA THR A 2 -7.48 -17.93 10.34
C THR A 2 -8.89 -17.41 10.07
N VAL A 3 -9.02 -16.44 9.16
CA VAL A 3 -10.29 -15.91 8.64
C VAL A 3 -10.31 -16.19 7.14
N ARG A 4 -11.28 -16.97 6.68
CA ARG A 4 -11.32 -17.34 5.27
C ARG A 4 -12.71 -17.65 4.77
N ASN A 5 -12.95 -17.35 3.48
CA ASN A 5 -14.24 -17.59 2.83
C ASN A 5 -15.40 -16.96 3.62
N CYS A 6 -15.17 -15.80 4.22
CA CYS A 6 -16.16 -15.04 4.96
C CYS A 6 -16.58 -13.79 4.17
N SER A 7 -17.80 -13.34 4.43
CA SER A 7 -18.24 -11.97 4.19
C SER A 7 -18.26 -11.27 5.55
N VAL A 8 -17.55 -10.16 5.68
CA VAL A 8 -17.39 -9.38 6.93
C VAL A 8 -17.67 -7.93 6.62
N HIS A 9 -18.71 -7.34 7.22
CA HIS A 9 -19.12 -6.00 6.86
C HIS A 9 -19.82 -5.23 7.98
N ASP A 10 -19.83 -3.90 7.83
CA ASP A 10 -20.62 -2.93 8.61
C ASP A 10 -20.41 -3.02 10.14
N ASN A 11 -19.14 -3.12 10.57
CA ASN A 11 -18.78 -3.28 11.99
C ASN A 11 -18.40 -1.96 12.69
N GLY A 12 -18.61 -0.82 12.02
CA GLY A 12 -18.50 0.53 12.57
C GLY A 12 -17.08 1.06 12.71
N HIS A 13 -16.17 0.37 13.41
CA HIS A 13 -14.78 0.84 13.52
C HIS A 13 -13.75 -0.12 12.92
N TRP A 14 -13.92 -1.43 13.09
CA TRP A 14 -13.06 -2.43 12.45
C TRP A 14 -13.89 -3.60 11.94
N ASN A 15 -13.68 -4.00 10.69
CA ASN A 15 -14.21 -5.27 10.19
C ASN A 15 -13.34 -6.45 10.67
N VAL A 16 -12.02 -6.39 10.49
CA VAL A 16 -11.07 -7.38 11.02
C VAL A 16 -9.94 -6.68 11.75
N LEU A 17 -9.90 -6.80 13.08
CA LEU A 17 -8.79 -6.31 13.91
C LEU A 17 -7.93 -7.48 14.40
N VAL A 18 -6.66 -7.49 14.03
CA VAL A 18 -5.65 -8.37 14.62
C VAL A 18 -4.84 -7.56 15.60
N THR A 19 -5.01 -7.84 16.89
CA THR A 19 -4.30 -7.12 17.93
C THR A 19 -3.91 -7.98 19.11
N LYS A 20 -2.77 -7.68 19.71
CA LYS A 20 -2.39 -8.21 21.03
C LYS A 20 -2.29 -7.03 21.98
N SER A 21 -3.14 -7.00 22.99
CA SER A 21 -3.15 -5.89 23.96
C SER A 21 -1.79 -5.66 24.63
N ALA A 22 -1.59 -4.48 25.21
CA ALA A 22 -0.41 -4.05 25.97
C ALA A 22 0.06 -5.00 27.10
N GLN A 23 -0.70 -6.05 27.38
CA GLN A 23 -0.46 -7.02 28.43
C GLN A 23 0.44 -8.20 27.98
N PHE A 24 0.76 -8.31 26.69
CA PHE A 24 1.68 -9.34 26.20
C PHE A 24 3.14 -8.85 26.29
N SER A 25 3.81 -9.21 27.39
CA SER A 25 5.22 -8.86 27.67
C SER A 25 6.24 -9.55 26.76
N GLY A 26 5.80 -10.40 25.84
CA GLY A 26 6.65 -11.25 25.00
C GLY A 26 7.19 -10.58 23.73
N GLY A 27 6.75 -9.35 23.44
CA GLY A 27 7.13 -8.63 22.22
C GLY A 27 6.85 -9.41 20.94
N ILE A 28 7.64 -9.13 19.91
CA ILE A 28 7.49 -9.65 18.55
C ILE A 28 7.64 -11.16 18.43
N LEU A 29 8.39 -11.77 19.36
CA LEU A 29 8.74 -13.20 19.35
C LEU A 29 7.60 -14.09 19.86
N GLU A 30 6.68 -13.51 20.63
CA GLU A 30 5.49 -14.18 21.14
C GLU A 30 4.24 -13.83 20.33
N GLY A 31 4.43 -13.21 19.15
CA GLY A 31 3.43 -12.91 18.14
C GLY A 31 2.68 -14.15 17.61
N GLY A 32 1.47 -13.96 17.09
CA GLY A 32 0.72 -15.05 16.44
C GLY A 32 0.97 -15.04 14.93
N PHE A 33 0.87 -16.19 14.29
CA PHE A 33 0.77 -16.28 12.83
C PHE A 33 -0.71 -16.21 12.43
N HIS A 34 -1.03 -15.33 11.49
CA HIS A 34 -2.40 -15.07 11.06
C HIS A 34 -2.54 -15.24 9.55
N LEU A 35 -3.69 -15.77 9.13
CA LEU A 35 -4.04 -15.94 7.73
C LEU A 35 -5.43 -15.36 7.52
N ILE A 36 -5.53 -14.35 6.67
CA ILE A 36 -6.78 -13.72 6.26
C ILE A 36 -6.85 -13.89 4.74
N GLU A 37 -7.66 -14.83 4.27
CA GLU A 37 -7.65 -15.22 2.85
C GLU A 37 -9.04 -15.43 2.24
N ASP A 38 -9.17 -15.12 0.96
CA ASP A 38 -10.38 -15.43 0.17
C ASP A 38 -11.67 -14.90 0.85
N ASN A 39 -11.63 -13.70 1.44
CA ASN A 39 -12.78 -13.04 2.06
C ASN A 39 -13.28 -11.88 1.22
N GLU A 40 -14.53 -11.48 1.46
CA GLU A 40 -15.04 -10.17 1.11
C GLU A 40 -15.19 -9.35 2.40
N VAL A 41 -14.52 -8.21 2.50
CA VAL A 41 -14.51 -7.35 3.69
C VAL A 41 -14.94 -5.94 3.29
N PHE A 42 -16.09 -5.45 3.73
CA PHE A 42 -16.61 -4.21 3.16
C PHE A 42 -17.48 -3.38 4.07
N ASP A 43 -17.81 -2.18 3.59
CA ASP A 43 -18.88 -1.36 4.14
C ASP A 43 -19.92 -1.04 3.05
N GLY A 44 -21.18 -1.36 3.31
CA GLY A 44 -22.27 -1.20 2.36
C GLY A 44 -22.75 0.25 2.18
N ASP A 45 -22.45 1.13 3.13
CA ASP A 45 -22.99 2.50 3.19
C ASP A 45 -22.03 3.58 2.62
N ALA A 46 -20.88 3.14 2.08
CA ALA A 46 -19.79 3.98 1.59
C ALA A 46 -20.22 5.08 0.59
N ALA A 47 -21.17 4.77 -0.31
CA ALA A 47 -21.56 5.65 -1.42
C ALA A 47 -22.32 6.94 -1.02
N THR A 48 -22.69 7.08 0.26
CA THR A 48 -23.47 8.23 0.76
C THR A 48 -22.64 9.23 1.57
N CYS A 49 -21.33 8.98 1.70
CA CYS A 49 -20.49 9.70 2.64
C CYS A 49 -19.88 10.98 2.05
N GLY A 50 -20.23 12.14 2.62
CA GLY A 50 -19.58 13.42 2.35
C GLY A 50 -18.67 13.85 3.50
N GLY A 51 -17.68 14.71 3.23
CA GLY A 51 -16.75 15.22 4.25
C GLY A 51 -15.28 15.00 3.87
N ALA A 52 -14.37 15.24 4.81
CA ALA A 52 -12.95 14.91 4.65
C ALA A 52 -12.80 13.39 4.57
N SER A 53 -11.94 12.89 3.68
CA SER A 53 -11.69 11.47 3.43
C SER A 53 -11.33 10.66 4.65
N ASN A 54 -10.38 11.17 5.44
CA ASN A 54 -9.84 10.62 6.68
C ASN A 54 -10.81 10.62 7.89
N SER A 55 -12.11 10.44 7.65
CA SER A 55 -13.14 10.51 8.68
C SER A 55 -14.32 9.62 8.31
N ALA A 56 -14.63 8.62 9.13
CA ALA A 56 -15.81 7.79 8.91
C ALA A 56 -17.10 8.60 8.97
N CYS A 57 -18.03 8.30 8.06
CA CYS A 57 -19.41 8.70 8.23
C CYS A 57 -20.11 7.93 9.35
N PRO A 58 -21.24 8.43 9.90
CA PRO A 58 -22.06 7.64 10.81
C PRO A 58 -22.46 6.31 10.17
N GLY A 59 -22.06 5.19 10.78
CA GLY A 59 -22.33 3.83 10.28
C GLY A 59 -21.19 3.22 9.46
N GLN A 60 -20.38 4.05 8.78
CA GLN A 60 -19.28 3.57 7.97
C GLN A 60 -18.16 2.97 8.82
N THR A 61 -17.69 1.80 8.41
CA THR A 61 -16.54 1.12 8.97
C THR A 61 -15.27 1.89 8.65
N TYR A 62 -14.52 2.24 9.70
CA TYR A 62 -13.26 2.95 9.52
C TYR A 62 -12.21 2.04 8.86
N TYR A 63 -11.86 0.92 9.51
CA TYR A 63 -10.81 0.03 9.01
C TYR A 63 -11.38 -1.32 8.52
N GLY A 64 -11.05 -1.68 7.27
CA GLY A 64 -11.36 -3.00 6.71
C GLY A 64 -10.58 -4.12 7.42
N ILE A 65 -9.29 -4.23 7.15
CA ILE A 65 -8.38 -5.16 7.84
C ILE A 65 -7.26 -4.35 8.50
N HIS A 66 -7.20 -4.37 9.84
CA HIS A 66 -6.23 -3.63 10.62
C HIS A 66 -5.36 -4.58 11.47
N LEU A 67 -4.06 -4.47 11.29
CA LEU A 67 -3.01 -5.07 12.11
C LEU A 67 -2.48 -4.03 13.11
N ASP A 68 -2.99 -4.05 14.34
CA ASP A 68 -2.66 -3.06 15.37
C ASP A 68 -2.08 -3.69 16.65
N ASN A 69 -1.29 -2.94 17.40
CA ASN A 69 -0.65 -3.34 18.65
C ASN A 69 -0.03 -4.76 18.60
N ASN A 70 1.04 -4.94 17.81
CA ASN A 70 1.81 -6.19 17.74
C ASN A 70 0.95 -7.44 17.46
N PRO A 71 0.34 -7.52 16.26
CA PRO A 71 -0.40 -8.71 15.81
C PRO A 71 0.50 -9.97 15.85
N GLY A 72 1.81 -9.77 15.69
CA GLY A 72 2.83 -10.80 15.70
C GLY A 72 3.55 -10.95 14.37
N ALA A 73 4.26 -12.07 14.23
CA ALA A 73 5.05 -12.41 13.04
C ALA A 73 4.21 -13.01 11.93
N GLY A 74 4.52 -12.66 10.68
CA GLY A 74 4.14 -13.46 9.52
C GLY A 74 2.62 -13.51 9.30
N THR A 75 1.94 -12.39 9.46
CA THR A 75 0.54 -12.27 9.05
C THR A 75 0.45 -12.27 7.52
N VAL A 76 -0.41 -13.12 6.97
CA VAL A 76 -0.66 -13.21 5.53
C VAL A 76 -2.10 -12.76 5.26
N ILE A 77 -2.24 -11.71 4.45
CA ILE A 77 -3.50 -11.17 3.95
C ILE A 77 -3.50 -11.40 2.44
N ARG A 78 -4.29 -12.37 1.94
CA ARG A 78 -4.23 -12.71 0.51
C ARG A 78 -5.58 -12.97 -0.14
N ASN A 79 -5.71 -12.63 -1.42
CA ASN A 79 -6.90 -12.94 -2.23
C ASN A 79 -8.23 -12.42 -1.62
N ASN A 80 -8.18 -11.36 -0.82
CA ASN A 80 -9.41 -10.74 -0.29
C ASN A 80 -9.91 -9.67 -1.26
N VAL A 81 -11.21 -9.46 -1.28
CA VAL A 81 -11.83 -8.25 -1.84
C VAL A 81 -12.17 -7.34 -0.67
N VAL A 82 -11.65 -6.11 -0.66
CA VAL A 82 -11.82 -5.16 0.46
C VAL A 82 -12.30 -3.81 -0.05
N HIS A 83 -13.46 -3.31 0.38
CA HIS A 83 -14.00 -2.08 -0.21
C HIS A 83 -14.93 -1.27 0.69
N GLY A 84 -15.11 0.02 0.37
CA GLY A 84 -16.09 0.91 1.01
C GLY A 84 -15.72 1.43 2.41
N ASN A 85 -14.62 0.95 2.99
CA ASN A 85 -14.14 1.40 4.30
C ASN A 85 -13.53 2.82 4.20
N VAL A 86 -13.22 3.45 5.33
CA VAL A 86 -12.36 4.65 5.29
C VAL A 86 -10.98 4.24 4.78
N ASP A 87 -10.35 3.29 5.47
CA ASP A 87 -9.11 2.65 5.08
C ASP A 87 -9.32 1.16 4.90
N ASN A 88 -8.95 0.63 3.74
CA ASN A 88 -9.19 -0.78 3.43
C ASN A 88 -8.22 -1.69 4.19
N LEU A 89 -6.90 -1.47 4.05
CA LEU A 89 -5.86 -2.30 4.65
C LEU A 89 -4.88 -1.47 5.48
N VAL A 90 -4.74 -1.75 6.77
CA VAL A 90 -3.77 -1.07 7.65
C VAL A 90 -2.86 -2.11 8.26
N VAL A 91 -1.61 -2.18 7.80
CA VAL A 91 -0.75 -3.34 8.05
C VAL A 91 0.47 -3.07 8.93
N CYS A 92 0.72 -1.80 9.26
CA CYS A 92 1.92 -1.35 9.98
C CYS A 92 1.62 -0.64 11.30
N GLY A 93 0.36 -0.71 11.74
CA GLY A 93 -0.11 -0.08 12.96
C GLY A 93 -0.47 1.38 12.73
N ASP A 94 -0.23 2.20 13.74
CA ASP A 94 -0.63 3.61 13.78
C ASP A 94 0.52 4.54 13.34
N GLU A 95 0.25 5.50 12.45
CA GLU A 95 1.21 6.53 12.00
C GLU A 95 1.90 7.27 13.16
N SER A 96 1.21 7.48 14.27
CA SER A 96 1.72 8.19 15.44
C SER A 96 2.87 7.45 16.11
N ALA A 97 2.88 6.11 16.05
CA ALA A 97 3.97 5.29 16.54
C ALA A 97 5.24 5.49 15.69
N GLY A 98 5.08 5.60 14.37
CA GLY A 98 6.18 5.86 13.46
C GLY A 98 6.75 7.27 13.62
N ARG A 99 5.88 8.27 13.69
CA ARG A 99 6.23 9.70 13.79
C ARG A 99 7.25 10.00 14.89
N ASP A 100 7.08 9.36 16.04
CA ASP A 100 7.83 9.70 17.25
C ASP A 100 9.04 8.76 17.48
N LEU A 101 9.27 7.78 16.60
CA LEU A 101 10.35 6.79 16.72
C LEU A 101 11.68 7.35 16.19
N ALA A 102 12.67 7.47 17.07
CA ALA A 102 14.00 7.95 16.69
C ALA A 102 14.72 6.98 15.74
N GLU A 103 15.41 7.51 14.72
CA GLU A 103 16.15 6.69 13.74
C GLU A 103 17.16 5.72 14.39
N ALA A 104 17.83 6.17 15.46
CA ALA A 104 18.87 5.42 16.16
C ALA A 104 18.33 4.28 17.04
N THR A 105 17.02 4.03 17.04
CA THR A 105 16.41 2.95 17.83
C THR A 105 16.91 1.60 17.33
N SER A 106 17.70 0.90 18.15
CA SER A 106 18.35 -0.37 17.79
C SER A 106 17.50 -1.60 18.12
N HIS A 107 16.49 -1.46 18.97
CA HIS A 107 15.62 -2.53 19.47
C HIS A 107 14.23 -2.50 18.84
N VAL A 108 14.10 -2.06 17.57
CA VAL A 108 12.78 -1.92 16.90
C VAL A 108 11.96 -3.21 16.98
N LEU A 109 12.58 -4.36 16.76
CA LEU A 109 11.88 -5.64 16.85
C LEU A 109 11.39 -5.95 18.28
N GLU A 110 11.88 -5.29 19.32
CA GLU A 110 11.46 -5.53 20.71
C GLU A 110 10.39 -4.55 21.20
N LEU A 111 9.88 -3.67 20.33
CA LEU A 111 8.92 -2.63 20.72
C LEU A 111 7.56 -3.23 21.15
N THR A 112 7.14 -2.87 22.37
CA THR A 112 5.91 -3.38 23.00
C THR A 112 4.96 -2.28 23.52
N GLY A 113 4.90 -1.11 22.88
CA GLY A 113 3.91 -0.08 23.20
C GLY A 113 4.19 0.80 24.43
N ASN A 114 5.39 0.77 25.01
CA ASN A 114 5.78 1.61 26.17
C ASN A 114 6.05 3.08 25.77
N GLY A 115 5.18 3.68 24.95
CA GLY A 115 5.35 5.02 24.39
C GLY A 115 6.23 5.09 23.14
N GLU A 116 6.83 3.97 22.72
CA GLU A 116 7.67 3.85 21.51
C GLU A 116 6.94 3.17 20.33
N GLY A 117 5.64 2.86 20.49
CA GLY A 117 4.86 2.17 19.47
C GLY A 117 5.02 0.64 19.46
N TRP A 118 4.48 0.02 18.40
CA TRP A 118 4.45 -1.43 18.20
C TRP A 118 4.99 -1.78 16.83
N THR A 119 5.84 -2.81 16.75
CA THR A 119 6.38 -3.25 15.46
C THR A 119 5.58 -4.42 14.89
N ASN A 120 5.12 -4.24 13.66
CA ASN A 120 4.59 -5.31 12.82
C ASN A 120 5.73 -5.86 11.95
N HIS A 121 5.77 -7.16 11.68
CA HIS A 121 6.85 -7.71 10.86
C HIS A 121 6.52 -9.00 10.11
N ASP A 122 7.30 -9.22 9.04
CA ASP A 122 7.17 -10.34 8.12
C ASP A 122 5.79 -10.43 7.44
N THR A 123 5.02 -9.33 7.44
CA THR A 123 3.67 -9.25 6.89
C THR A 123 3.68 -9.44 5.38
N VAL A 124 2.76 -10.26 4.87
CA VAL A 124 2.54 -10.48 3.45
C VAL A 124 1.14 -10.02 3.07
N VAL A 125 1.04 -9.14 2.09
CA VAL A 125 -0.22 -8.68 1.49
C VAL A 125 -0.17 -9.00 0.01
N SER A 126 -0.92 -10.00 -0.45
CA SER A 126 -0.79 -10.46 -1.84
C SER A 126 -2.07 -10.87 -2.55
N GLY A 127 -2.24 -10.51 -3.82
CA GLY A 127 -3.37 -10.96 -4.62
C GLY A 127 -4.72 -10.37 -4.18
N ASN A 128 -4.73 -9.36 -3.31
CA ASN A 128 -5.97 -8.72 -2.86
C ASN A 128 -6.48 -7.73 -3.91
N HIS A 129 -7.78 -7.48 -3.91
CA HIS A 129 -8.41 -6.39 -4.63
C HIS A 129 -9.03 -5.44 -3.61
N ALA A 130 -8.35 -4.34 -3.30
CA ALA A 130 -8.90 -3.29 -2.44
C ALA A 130 -9.29 -2.09 -3.29
N TYR A 131 -10.48 -1.54 -3.08
CA TYR A 131 -10.94 -0.38 -3.86
C TYR A 131 -12.04 0.40 -3.14
N ASP A 132 -12.40 1.56 -3.66
CA ASP A 132 -13.46 2.43 -3.10
C ASP A 132 -13.20 2.75 -1.61
N ALA A 133 -11.94 2.83 -1.19
CA ALA A 133 -11.58 3.40 0.11
C ALA A 133 -11.91 4.90 0.10
N LYS A 134 -12.31 5.42 1.24
CA LYS A 134 -12.56 6.86 1.35
C LYS A 134 -11.27 7.66 1.53
N ASP A 135 -10.28 7.12 2.23
CA ASP A 135 -8.93 7.68 2.34
C ASP A 135 -7.95 6.74 1.61
N ASP A 136 -7.47 5.66 2.24
CA ASP A 136 -6.37 4.87 1.69
C ASP A 136 -6.71 3.37 1.44
N ASP A 137 -6.33 2.81 0.28
CA ASP A 137 -6.53 1.37 0.02
C ASP A 137 -5.59 0.51 0.87
N ILE A 138 -4.35 0.98 1.03
CA ILE A 138 -3.41 0.41 1.98
C ILE A 138 -2.55 1.48 2.66
N GLU A 139 -2.55 1.44 3.99
CA GLU A 139 -1.62 2.19 4.83
C GLU A 139 -0.40 1.31 5.17
N LEU A 140 0.77 1.79 4.77
CA LEU A 140 2.08 1.27 5.18
C LEU A 140 2.68 2.09 6.32
N ASP A 141 1.80 2.78 7.03
CA ASP A 141 2.08 3.83 8.00
C ASP A 141 2.42 3.20 9.35
N GLY A 142 3.32 3.85 10.09
CA GLY A 142 3.80 3.34 11.37
C GLY A 142 5.03 2.44 11.24
N ILE A 143 5.09 1.39 12.08
CA ILE A 143 6.33 0.64 12.34
C ILE A 143 6.25 -0.77 11.77
N CYS A 144 6.96 -1.00 10.66
CA CYS A 144 6.98 -2.27 9.95
C CYS A 144 8.39 -2.74 9.58
N VAL A 145 8.62 -4.06 9.66
CA VAL A 145 9.85 -4.70 9.19
C VAL A 145 9.52 -5.85 8.23
N ASN A 146 10.18 -5.89 7.07
CA ASN A 146 10.00 -6.96 6.08
C ASN A 146 8.54 -7.13 5.62
N ALA A 147 7.86 -6.01 5.37
CA ALA A 147 6.54 -6.00 4.77
C ALA A 147 6.63 -6.27 3.26
N ARG A 148 5.82 -7.19 2.74
CA ARG A 148 5.81 -7.60 1.33
C ARG A 148 4.41 -7.45 0.76
N ILE A 149 4.24 -6.50 -0.15
CA ILE A 149 2.96 -6.10 -0.74
C ILE A 149 3.07 -6.37 -2.24
N PHE A 150 2.45 -7.44 -2.73
CA PHE A 150 2.62 -7.82 -4.14
C PHE A 150 1.41 -8.42 -4.84
N ASP A 151 1.33 -8.26 -6.16
CA ASP A 151 0.24 -8.76 -7.00
C ASP A 151 -1.16 -8.29 -6.56
N ASN A 152 -1.27 -7.16 -5.87
CA ASN A 152 -2.57 -6.60 -5.47
C ASN A 152 -3.13 -5.67 -6.56
N ARG A 153 -4.46 -5.49 -6.55
CA ARG A 153 -5.17 -4.44 -7.28
C ARG A 153 -5.71 -3.42 -6.29
N PHE A 154 -5.35 -2.15 -6.49
CA PHE A 154 -5.79 -1.01 -5.71
C PHE A 154 -6.48 0.03 -6.62
N GLY A 155 -7.41 0.82 -6.11
CA GLY A 155 -8.09 1.81 -6.93
C GLY A 155 -9.27 2.53 -6.28
N ASN A 156 -9.68 3.63 -6.91
CA ASN A 156 -10.83 4.43 -6.47
C ASN A 156 -10.75 4.94 -5.03
N ALA A 157 -9.59 5.45 -4.62
CA ALA A 157 -9.33 5.93 -3.26
C ALA A 157 -8.81 7.38 -3.26
N GLU A 158 -8.74 8.05 -2.10
CA GLU A 158 -8.02 9.32 -2.03
C GLU A 158 -6.53 9.09 -2.29
N ASN A 159 -5.92 8.13 -1.58
CA ASN A 159 -4.58 7.64 -1.87
C ASN A 159 -4.48 6.11 -1.79
N PRO A 160 -4.44 5.40 -2.93
CA PRO A 160 -4.31 3.95 -2.93
C PRO A 160 -3.17 3.39 -2.07
N ILE A 161 -2.03 4.06 -1.98
CA ILE A 161 -0.95 3.68 -1.06
C ILE A 161 -0.54 4.89 -0.22
N SER A 162 -0.60 4.74 1.11
CA SER A 162 -0.01 5.67 2.07
C SER A 162 1.28 5.14 2.68
N MET A 163 2.22 6.06 2.91
CA MET A 163 3.44 5.87 3.71
C MET A 163 3.71 7.12 4.57
N ALA A 164 2.91 7.32 5.62
CA ALA A 164 2.65 8.61 6.24
C ALA A 164 2.88 8.77 7.78
N PRO A 165 4.04 8.45 8.39
CA PRO A 165 5.28 8.00 7.79
C PRO A 165 5.45 6.48 7.94
N GLY A 166 6.38 5.88 7.18
CA GLY A 166 6.72 4.45 7.28
C GLY A 166 8.21 4.18 7.59
N LEU A 167 8.47 3.39 8.62
CA LEU A 167 9.81 2.99 9.06
C LEU A 167 9.77 1.70 9.90
N PRO A 168 10.91 1.04 10.17
CA PRO A 168 12.20 1.19 9.53
C PRO A 168 12.31 0.42 8.22
N GLY A 169 11.33 -0.42 7.86
CA GLY A 169 11.39 -1.31 6.70
C GLY A 169 12.35 -2.50 6.91
N PRO A 170 12.69 -3.23 5.82
CA PRO A 170 12.33 -2.92 4.45
C PRO A 170 10.83 -3.15 4.14
N TYR A 171 10.32 -2.38 3.19
CA TYR A 171 9.01 -2.55 2.58
C TYR A 171 9.23 -2.87 1.10
N PHE A 172 8.68 -3.99 0.63
CA PHE A 172 8.72 -4.38 -0.77
C PHE A 172 7.32 -4.23 -1.36
N VAL A 173 7.15 -3.31 -2.29
CA VAL A 173 5.89 -3.04 -2.99
C VAL A 173 6.09 -3.41 -4.45
N LEU A 174 5.61 -4.60 -4.83
CA LEU A 174 6.02 -5.27 -6.05
C LEU A 174 4.82 -5.65 -6.92
N ARG A 175 4.84 -5.41 -8.23
CA ARG A 175 3.84 -6.00 -9.15
C ARG A 175 2.37 -5.70 -8.83
N ASN A 176 2.11 -4.60 -8.12
CA ASN A 176 0.74 -4.16 -7.86
C ASN A 176 0.21 -3.35 -9.04
N VAL A 177 -1.10 -3.42 -9.27
CA VAL A 177 -1.82 -2.53 -10.19
C VAL A 177 -2.61 -1.54 -9.35
N ILE A 178 -2.43 -0.25 -9.63
CA ILE A 178 -3.15 0.85 -8.99
C ILE A 178 -3.89 1.58 -10.10
N SER A 179 -5.22 1.63 -10.07
CA SER A 179 -5.96 2.25 -11.17
C SER A 179 -7.31 2.84 -10.78
N GLY A 180 -7.84 3.71 -11.63
CA GLY A 180 -9.17 4.30 -11.43
C GLY A 180 -9.13 5.74 -10.91
N ASP A 181 -10.16 6.12 -10.17
CA ASP A 181 -10.28 7.47 -9.62
C ASP A 181 -9.40 7.65 -8.39
N ILE A 182 -8.24 8.25 -8.58
CA ILE A 182 -7.31 8.56 -7.51
C ILE A 182 -7.56 10.03 -7.19
N GLN A 183 -7.99 10.38 -5.98
CA GLN A 183 -8.40 11.76 -5.73
C GLN A 183 -7.20 12.68 -5.48
N GLN A 184 -6.28 12.27 -4.59
CA GLN A 184 -5.10 13.05 -4.23
C GLN A 184 -3.85 12.56 -4.97
N ALA A 185 -3.28 11.41 -4.59
CA ALA A 185 -2.11 10.83 -5.24
C ALA A 185 -2.12 9.29 -5.18
N ALA A 186 -1.52 8.62 -6.17
CA ALA A 186 -1.46 7.16 -6.17
C ALA A 186 -0.61 6.62 -5.02
N ILE A 187 0.46 7.36 -4.72
CA ILE A 187 1.34 7.11 -3.58
C ILE A 187 1.48 8.43 -2.82
N LYS A 188 0.98 8.43 -1.59
CA LYS A 188 1.07 9.52 -0.61
C LYS A 188 2.27 9.28 0.30
N MET A 189 3.28 10.12 0.12
CA MET A 189 4.45 10.17 0.98
C MET A 189 4.25 11.34 1.92
N ASN A 190 3.93 11.10 3.19
CA ASN A 190 3.71 12.19 4.14
C ASN A 190 4.57 11.99 5.38
N THR A 191 5.11 13.09 5.89
CA THR A 191 6.07 13.05 6.99
C THR A 191 5.50 13.58 8.29
N ALA A 192 4.17 13.64 8.48
CA ALA A 192 3.44 13.85 9.75
C ALA A 192 3.98 14.91 10.77
N GLY A 193 4.89 15.81 10.37
CA GLY A 193 5.21 17.08 11.04
C GLY A 193 6.30 17.10 12.12
N THR A 194 7.16 16.10 12.28
CA THR A 194 8.32 16.19 13.21
C THR A 194 9.63 15.76 12.54
N PRO A 195 10.81 16.19 13.02
CA PRO A 195 12.10 15.73 12.48
C PRO A 195 12.34 14.21 12.56
N ASN A 196 11.57 13.48 13.37
CA ASN A 196 11.68 12.01 13.52
C ASN A 196 10.71 11.24 12.62
N SER A 197 9.86 11.94 11.87
CA SER A 197 8.82 11.33 11.04
C SER A 197 9.35 10.77 9.71
N LEU A 198 10.27 9.82 9.80
CA LEU A 198 11.03 9.31 8.66
C LEU A 198 10.22 8.40 7.77
N ILE A 199 10.37 8.57 6.46
CA ILE A 199 9.99 7.56 5.48
C ILE A 199 11.27 6.87 5.02
N ARG A 200 11.38 5.55 5.22
CA ARG A 200 12.60 4.84 4.77
C ARG A 200 12.48 3.38 4.39
N ASN A 201 13.41 2.96 3.53
CA ASN A 201 13.61 1.58 3.07
C ASN A 201 12.37 1.01 2.34
N PHE A 202 11.80 1.80 1.44
CA PHE A 202 10.73 1.36 0.54
C PHE A 202 11.29 1.04 -0.84
N TYR A 203 10.86 -0.09 -1.39
CA TYR A 203 11.30 -0.59 -2.68
C TYR A 203 10.07 -0.87 -3.55
N PHE A 204 9.77 0.04 -4.47
CA PHE A 204 8.69 -0.06 -5.45
C PHE A 204 9.23 -0.62 -6.74
N TYR A 205 8.95 -1.88 -7.02
CA TYR A 205 9.41 -2.53 -8.25
C TYR A 205 8.25 -3.06 -9.07
N HIS A 206 8.27 -2.83 -10.38
CA HIS A 206 7.29 -3.44 -11.28
C HIS A 206 5.84 -3.09 -10.94
N ASN A 207 5.50 -1.93 -10.38
CA ASN A 207 4.08 -1.58 -10.19
C ASN A 207 3.53 -0.88 -11.44
N THR A 208 2.25 -1.07 -11.75
CA THR A 208 1.54 -0.30 -12.78
C THR A 208 0.55 0.64 -12.11
N ILE A 209 0.73 1.94 -12.31
CA ILE A 209 -0.10 3.00 -11.74
C ILE A 209 -0.75 3.75 -12.88
N ALA A 210 -2.07 3.66 -12.98
CA ALA A 210 -2.85 4.23 -14.07
C ALA A 210 -4.00 5.07 -13.50
N ARG A 211 -3.79 6.39 -13.43
CA ARG A 211 -4.79 7.34 -12.92
C ARG A 211 -5.76 7.74 -14.03
N SER A 212 -7.07 7.54 -13.85
CA SER A 212 -8.10 7.91 -14.83
C SER A 212 -8.68 9.31 -14.67
N THR A 213 -8.27 10.05 -13.63
CA THR A 213 -8.70 11.43 -13.36
C THR A 213 -7.50 12.38 -13.38
N GLN A 214 -7.72 13.67 -13.64
CA GLN A 214 -6.62 14.62 -13.67
C GLN A 214 -6.04 14.81 -12.25
N GLY A 215 -4.71 14.82 -12.11
CA GLY A 215 -4.03 15.15 -10.84
C GLY A 215 -2.60 14.62 -10.76
N THR A 216 -2.09 14.41 -9.55
CA THR A 216 -0.69 14.00 -9.33
C THR A 216 -0.59 12.48 -9.14
N LEU A 217 0.41 11.82 -9.73
CA LEU A 217 0.66 10.39 -9.48
C LEU A 217 1.38 10.16 -8.16
N LEU A 218 2.51 10.84 -7.94
CA LEU A 218 3.30 10.72 -6.72
C LEU A 218 3.36 12.06 -5.98
N ASN A 219 2.96 12.08 -4.71
CA ASN A 219 3.00 13.30 -3.90
C ASN A 219 3.84 13.07 -2.64
N LEU A 220 4.73 14.03 -2.35
CA LEU A 220 5.33 14.22 -1.04
C LEU A 220 4.70 15.41 -0.35
N TRP A 221 3.87 15.16 0.65
CA TRP A 221 3.23 16.20 1.42
C TRP A 221 3.94 16.45 2.74
N TYR A 222 3.93 17.72 3.14
CA TYR A 222 4.41 18.18 4.44
C TYR A 222 3.23 18.62 5.28
N ALA A 223 3.08 17.96 6.43
CA ALA A 223 2.11 18.38 7.43
C ALA A 223 2.40 19.79 8.00
N VAL A 224 3.66 20.27 7.96
CA VAL A 224 4.04 21.61 8.42
C VAL A 224 4.36 22.52 7.21
N PRO A 225 3.51 23.53 6.91
CA PRO A 225 3.74 24.42 5.79
C PRO A 225 5.06 25.20 5.89
N GLY A 226 5.92 25.08 4.87
CA GLY A 226 7.21 25.77 4.78
C GLY A 226 8.36 25.09 5.51
N ASP A 227 8.10 23.94 6.14
CA ASP A 227 9.12 23.04 6.66
C ASP A 227 9.33 21.93 5.62
N HIS A 228 10.59 21.69 5.24
CA HIS A 228 10.94 20.63 4.33
C HIS A 228 11.95 19.63 4.96
N ASP A 229 12.32 19.79 6.23
CA ASP A 229 13.49 19.17 6.88
C ASP A 229 13.28 17.70 7.36
N VAL A 230 12.65 16.84 6.57
CA VAL A 230 12.48 15.41 6.94
C VAL A 230 13.12 14.48 5.91
N PRO A 231 14.12 13.65 6.31
CA PRO A 231 14.84 12.84 5.35
C PRO A 231 14.03 11.61 4.96
N ILE A 232 13.64 11.56 3.69
CA ILE A 232 13.35 10.31 3.00
C ILE A 232 14.66 9.55 2.81
N LYS A 233 14.71 8.28 3.18
CA LYS A 233 15.94 7.46 3.04
C LYS A 233 15.67 6.15 2.34
N ASN A 234 16.47 5.81 1.33
CA ASN A 234 16.32 4.54 0.59
C ASN A 234 14.88 4.27 0.12
N VAL A 235 14.23 5.27 -0.49
CA VAL A 235 12.98 5.07 -1.22
C VAL A 235 13.32 4.93 -2.70
N VAL A 236 13.08 3.74 -3.26
CA VAL A 236 13.59 3.35 -4.57
C VAL A 236 12.43 2.89 -5.44
N PHE A 237 12.34 3.45 -6.64
CA PHE A 237 11.40 3.09 -7.69
C PHE A 237 12.16 2.55 -8.88
N ARG A 238 11.90 1.31 -9.30
CA ARG A 238 12.45 0.73 -10.53
C ARG A 238 11.38 -0.02 -11.30
N ASN A 239 11.44 0.05 -12.63
CA ASN A 239 10.60 -0.74 -13.51
C ASN A 239 9.08 -0.53 -13.31
N ASN A 240 8.65 0.62 -12.79
CA ASN A 240 7.23 0.94 -12.62
C ASN A 240 6.67 1.63 -13.86
N VAL A 241 5.36 1.49 -14.09
CA VAL A 241 4.59 2.33 -15.02
C VAL A 241 3.84 3.40 -14.22
N PHE A 242 4.05 4.66 -14.57
CA PHE A 242 3.36 5.83 -14.04
C PHE A 242 2.58 6.52 -15.17
N TRP A 243 1.28 6.26 -15.24
CA TRP A 243 0.42 6.67 -16.34
C TRP A 243 -0.73 7.57 -15.86
N ALA A 244 -0.62 8.87 -16.12
CA ALA A 244 -1.70 9.84 -15.90
C ALA A 244 -2.59 9.91 -17.15
N MET A 245 -3.55 8.99 -17.28
CA MET A 245 -4.38 8.81 -18.48
C MET A 245 -5.19 10.05 -18.84
N ALA A 246 -5.67 10.78 -17.84
CA ALA A 246 -6.46 12.00 -18.01
C ALA A 246 -5.61 13.29 -17.91
N GLY A 247 -4.29 13.18 -18.02
CA GLY A 247 -3.37 14.28 -17.79
C GLY A 247 -3.11 14.52 -16.30
N GLY A 248 -2.31 15.54 -16.01
CA GLY A 248 -1.83 15.87 -14.67
C GLY A 248 -0.33 15.63 -14.50
N ARG A 249 0.12 15.79 -13.25
CA ARG A 249 1.51 15.83 -12.86
C ARG A 249 2.03 14.43 -12.54
N ALA A 250 3.24 14.12 -12.99
CA ALA A 250 3.92 12.89 -12.62
C ALA A 250 4.35 12.93 -11.14
N THR A 251 5.07 13.97 -10.73
CA THR A 251 5.63 14.08 -9.37
C THR A 251 5.34 15.44 -8.75
N ASP A 252 4.92 15.45 -7.49
CA ASP A 252 4.97 16.62 -6.60
C ASP A 252 5.84 16.30 -5.41
N VAL A 253 7.16 16.26 -5.63
CA VAL A 253 8.13 15.81 -4.63
C VAL A 253 8.97 17.00 -4.18
N ASN A 254 8.63 17.54 -3.02
CA ASN A 254 9.40 18.58 -2.37
C ASN A 254 10.11 17.93 -1.17
N ASN A 255 11.44 17.88 -1.07
CA ASN A 255 12.23 17.18 -0.03
C ASN A 255 13.49 17.98 0.36
N GLN A 256 13.54 18.66 1.52
CA GLN A 256 14.75 19.29 2.06
C GLN A 256 15.49 18.25 2.92
N GLY A 257 16.20 17.36 2.23
CA GLY A 257 17.07 16.36 2.84
C GLY A 257 18.30 16.12 1.96
N SER A 258 19.34 15.50 2.52
CA SER A 258 20.49 15.02 1.73
C SER A 258 20.16 13.78 0.89
N GLU A 259 18.98 13.20 1.12
CA GLU A 259 18.50 11.98 0.48
C GLU A 259 17.12 12.25 -0.12
N HIS A 260 16.89 11.72 -1.32
CA HIS A 260 15.66 11.86 -2.08
C HIS A 260 15.21 10.48 -2.56
N PRO A 261 13.93 10.31 -2.95
CA PRO A 261 13.54 9.12 -3.68
C PRO A 261 14.40 8.96 -4.94
N SER A 262 14.73 7.72 -5.28
CA SER A 262 15.50 7.40 -6.47
C SER A 262 14.61 6.72 -7.50
N PHE A 263 14.57 7.28 -8.70
CA PHE A 263 13.81 6.78 -9.86
C PHE A 263 14.79 6.42 -10.98
N ASP A 264 14.61 5.24 -11.59
CA ASP A 264 15.37 4.82 -12.78
C ASP A 264 14.68 3.61 -13.42
N TYR A 265 14.78 3.47 -14.74
CA TYR A 265 14.09 2.40 -15.48
C TYR A 265 12.57 2.39 -15.28
N ASP A 266 11.95 3.49 -14.82
CA ASP A 266 10.49 3.59 -14.80
C ASP A 266 9.99 4.18 -16.13
N LEU A 267 8.73 3.89 -16.48
CA LEU A 267 8.03 4.56 -17.57
C LEU A 267 7.06 5.58 -17.01
N TRP A 268 7.15 6.82 -17.50
CA TRP A 268 6.26 7.92 -17.16
C TRP A 268 5.43 8.34 -18.38
N TYR A 269 4.16 8.68 -18.17
CA TYR A 269 3.36 9.29 -19.22
C TYR A 269 2.24 10.17 -18.70
N THR A 270 2.10 11.33 -19.32
CA THR A 270 0.96 12.24 -19.21
C THR A 270 0.81 12.97 -20.54
N SER A 271 -0.41 13.41 -20.86
CA SER A 271 -0.66 14.29 -22.01
C SER A 271 -0.34 15.76 -21.72
N ASP A 272 -0.13 16.12 -20.45
CA ASP A 272 0.18 17.48 -20.05
C ASP A 272 1.61 17.87 -20.47
N THR A 273 1.79 19.13 -20.80
CA THR A 273 3.07 19.66 -21.30
C THR A 273 3.62 20.78 -20.42
N GLN A 274 3.05 20.98 -19.23
CA GLN A 274 3.43 22.05 -18.31
C GLN A 274 3.45 21.54 -16.88
N ASN A 275 4.51 21.86 -16.14
CA ASN A 275 4.72 21.46 -14.76
C ASN A 275 4.47 19.95 -14.54
N VAL A 276 4.98 19.12 -15.45
CA VAL A 276 4.81 17.66 -15.44
C VAL A 276 5.57 17.05 -14.27
N PHE A 277 6.74 17.59 -13.95
CA PHE A 277 7.53 17.17 -12.80
C PHE A 277 7.79 18.36 -11.89
N GLN A 278 7.68 18.13 -10.58
CA GLN A 278 8.03 19.11 -9.57
C GLN A 278 9.00 18.46 -8.58
N TRP A 279 10.14 19.12 -8.39
CA TRP A 279 11.26 18.62 -7.59
C TRP A 279 11.84 19.72 -6.73
N TRP A 280 12.14 19.45 -5.47
CA TRP A 280 12.90 20.39 -4.64
C TRP A 280 14.39 20.09 -4.69
N ASN A 281 15.19 21.11 -4.98
CA ASN A 281 16.64 21.00 -5.14
C ASN A 281 17.45 21.30 -3.86
N GLY A 282 16.79 21.45 -2.72
CA GLY A 282 17.40 21.88 -1.45
C GLY A 282 17.20 23.38 -1.14
N SER A 283 16.79 24.19 -2.12
CA SER A 283 16.64 25.65 -1.98
C SER A 283 15.40 26.25 -2.65
N SER A 284 14.91 25.61 -3.71
CA SER A 284 13.68 25.98 -4.42
C SER A 284 12.96 24.76 -4.95
N THR A 285 11.66 24.93 -5.17
CA THR A 285 10.84 23.97 -5.92
C THR A 285 11.02 24.26 -7.40
N ASP A 286 11.79 23.41 -8.07
CA ASP A 286 11.97 23.44 -9.51
C ASP A 286 10.81 22.70 -10.18
N LYS A 287 10.43 23.20 -11.36
CA LYS A 287 9.35 22.64 -12.18
C LYS A 287 9.89 22.38 -13.57
N TYR A 288 9.57 21.22 -14.11
CA TYR A 288 10.01 20.79 -15.43
C TYR A 288 8.80 20.44 -16.28
N ASP A 289 8.78 20.95 -17.50
CA ASP A 289 7.68 20.73 -18.45
C ASP A 289 7.89 19.43 -19.22
N THR A 290 9.15 18.99 -19.37
CA THR A 290 9.52 17.79 -20.12
C THR A 290 10.34 16.81 -19.30
N PHE A 291 10.26 15.53 -19.68
CA PHE A 291 11.07 14.46 -19.07
C PHE A 291 12.57 14.70 -19.22
N SER A 292 13.02 15.18 -20.39
CA SER A 292 14.43 15.47 -20.63
C SER A 292 14.96 16.61 -19.77
N GLU A 293 14.16 17.65 -19.51
CA GLU A 293 14.54 18.71 -18.58
C GLU A 293 14.63 18.19 -17.14
N TRP A 294 13.71 17.33 -16.73
CA TRP A 294 13.74 16.72 -15.40
C TRP A 294 14.96 15.81 -15.21
N GLN A 295 15.27 14.95 -16.18
CA GLN A 295 16.49 14.13 -16.20
C GLN A 295 17.75 15.00 -16.11
N ALA A 296 17.84 16.06 -16.90
CA ALA A 296 19.00 16.96 -16.89
C ALA A 296 19.11 17.77 -15.58
N GLY A 297 17.98 18.17 -15.01
CA GLY A 297 17.93 18.99 -13.79
C GLY A 297 18.19 18.20 -12.50
N THR A 298 17.83 16.91 -12.47
CA THR A 298 17.86 16.10 -11.24
C THR A 298 18.80 14.91 -11.31
N GLY A 299 19.17 14.44 -12.50
CA GLY A 299 19.92 13.20 -12.70
C GLY A 299 19.09 11.93 -12.46
N GLN A 300 17.78 12.04 -12.24
CA GLN A 300 16.87 10.91 -12.13
C GLN A 300 16.57 10.31 -13.51
N GLU A 301 16.07 9.09 -13.53
CA GLU A 301 15.54 8.44 -14.73
C GLU A 301 16.50 8.37 -15.91
N THR A 302 17.80 8.21 -15.68
CA THR A 302 18.79 8.14 -16.76
C THR A 302 18.54 7.01 -17.76
N HIS A 303 17.81 5.97 -17.35
CA HIS A 303 17.37 4.85 -18.19
C HIS A 303 15.84 4.77 -18.31
N GLY A 304 15.11 5.75 -17.79
CA GLY A 304 13.65 5.78 -17.83
C GLY A 304 13.08 6.10 -19.21
N LEU A 305 11.78 5.84 -19.36
CA LEU A 305 11.03 6.09 -20.59
C LEU A 305 9.94 7.15 -20.38
N PHE A 306 9.69 7.96 -21.40
CA PHE A 306 8.50 8.81 -21.47
C PHE A 306 7.71 8.52 -22.74
N ALA A 307 6.70 7.66 -22.61
CA ALA A 307 5.88 7.19 -23.73
C ALA A 307 4.57 6.60 -23.22
N GLU A 308 3.52 6.63 -24.04
CA GLU A 308 2.28 5.94 -23.71
C GLU A 308 2.59 4.42 -23.54
N PRO A 309 2.16 3.79 -22.43
CA PRO A 309 2.67 2.48 -22.06
C PRO A 309 2.12 1.34 -22.93
N GLY A 310 1.08 1.56 -23.76
CA GLY A 310 0.58 0.54 -24.68
C GLY A 310 0.08 -0.73 -23.99
N LEU A 311 -0.65 -0.57 -22.89
CA LEU A 311 -1.25 -1.66 -22.12
C LEU A 311 -2.70 -1.92 -22.57
N ASP A 312 -3.20 -3.13 -22.35
CA ASP A 312 -4.62 -3.46 -22.54
C ASP A 312 -5.49 -3.05 -21.33
N SER A 313 -6.77 -3.44 -21.35
CA SER A 313 -7.73 -3.12 -20.29
C SER A 313 -7.44 -3.79 -18.94
N ASP A 314 -6.63 -4.84 -18.92
CA ASP A 314 -6.17 -5.52 -17.72
C ASP A 314 -4.75 -5.09 -17.31
N PHE A 315 -4.23 -4.06 -17.96
CA PHE A 315 -2.88 -3.50 -17.78
C PHE A 315 -1.74 -4.44 -18.21
N VAL A 316 -2.04 -5.45 -19.04
CA VAL A 316 -1.02 -6.30 -19.63
C VAL A 316 -0.40 -5.58 -20.83
N PRO A 317 0.94 -5.59 -21.00
CA PRO A 317 1.56 -5.01 -22.17
C PRO A 317 1.07 -5.64 -23.47
N THR A 318 0.74 -4.82 -24.47
CA THR A 318 0.57 -5.31 -25.84
C THR A 318 1.92 -5.68 -26.44
N SER A 319 1.94 -6.51 -27.49
CA SER A 319 3.19 -6.94 -28.14
C SER A 319 4.01 -5.80 -28.76
N SER A 320 3.45 -4.60 -28.91
CA SER A 320 4.12 -3.40 -29.42
C SER A 320 4.37 -2.35 -28.33
N SER A 321 4.09 -2.68 -27.07
CA SER A 321 4.30 -1.77 -25.94
C SER A 321 5.78 -1.40 -25.80
N PRO A 322 6.11 -0.15 -25.46
CA PRO A 322 7.48 0.26 -25.16
C PRO A 322 8.02 -0.34 -23.86
N VAL A 323 7.18 -0.94 -23.01
CA VAL A 323 7.62 -1.54 -21.75
C VAL A 323 8.23 -2.93 -21.91
N VAL A 324 8.03 -3.57 -23.07
CA VAL A 324 8.47 -4.94 -23.33
C VAL A 324 9.99 -5.01 -23.39
N ASP A 325 10.59 -5.96 -22.66
CA ASP A 325 12.05 -6.17 -22.58
C ASP A 325 12.83 -4.90 -22.18
N ALA A 326 12.21 -3.98 -21.42
CA ALA A 326 12.77 -2.66 -21.10
C ALA A 326 13.22 -2.50 -19.64
N ALA A 327 12.90 -3.46 -18.77
CA ALA A 327 13.18 -3.34 -17.34
C ALA A 327 14.62 -3.69 -16.97
N LEU A 328 15.07 -3.11 -15.86
CA LEU A 328 16.26 -3.56 -15.14
C LEU A 328 16.00 -4.95 -14.53
N VAL A 329 16.93 -5.89 -14.69
CA VAL A 329 16.88 -7.17 -13.96
C VAL A 329 17.22 -6.93 -12.49
N ILE A 330 16.29 -7.28 -11.59
CA ILE A 330 16.41 -7.21 -10.14
C ILE A 330 16.40 -8.64 -9.59
N ASP A 331 17.52 -9.04 -8.98
CA ASP A 331 17.70 -10.37 -8.40
C ASP A 331 16.63 -10.67 -7.33
N GLY A 332 15.98 -11.83 -7.45
CA GLY A 332 14.92 -12.26 -6.54
C GLY A 332 13.55 -11.61 -6.75
N VAL A 333 13.41 -10.74 -7.76
CA VAL A 333 12.12 -10.15 -8.20
C VAL A 333 11.73 -10.65 -9.59
N ASN A 334 12.70 -10.82 -10.49
CA ASN A 334 12.47 -11.15 -11.91
C ASN A 334 12.62 -12.64 -12.24
N ASP A 335 12.25 -13.53 -11.32
CA ASP A 335 12.34 -14.98 -11.53
C ASP A 335 11.21 -15.50 -12.44
N GLY A 336 11.17 -15.11 -13.71
CA GLY A 336 10.12 -15.61 -14.63
C GLY A 336 9.82 -14.81 -15.89
N PHE A 337 10.60 -13.78 -16.24
CA PHE A 337 10.34 -13.01 -17.46
C PHE A 337 10.64 -13.81 -18.73
N ALA A 338 9.90 -13.50 -19.80
CA ALA A 338 10.18 -13.97 -21.15
C ALA A 338 10.98 -12.92 -21.92
N GLY A 339 11.64 -13.32 -23.01
CA GLY A 339 12.35 -12.35 -23.87
C GLY A 339 13.79 -12.09 -23.45
N ALA A 340 14.27 -10.87 -23.72
CA ALA A 340 15.63 -10.41 -23.48
C ALA A 340 15.81 -9.74 -22.09
N ALA A 341 14.76 -9.17 -21.52
CA ALA A 341 14.73 -8.56 -20.20
C ALA A 341 13.29 -8.59 -19.65
N PRO A 342 13.06 -8.31 -18.36
CA PRO A 342 11.69 -8.19 -17.85
C PRO A 342 10.97 -6.99 -18.47
N ASP A 343 9.65 -7.01 -18.39
CA ASP A 343 8.82 -5.88 -18.81
C ASP A 343 8.66 -4.85 -17.68
N ILE A 344 8.59 -3.56 -18.02
CA ILE A 344 8.28 -2.49 -17.06
C ILE A 344 6.79 -2.58 -16.69
N GLY A 345 6.48 -2.52 -15.40
CA GLY A 345 5.11 -2.62 -14.86
C GLY A 345 4.80 -3.97 -14.23
N ALA A 346 3.53 -4.14 -13.84
CA ALA A 346 3.04 -5.28 -13.04
C ALA A 346 3.12 -6.63 -13.74
N TYR A 347 2.86 -6.64 -15.05
CA TYR A 347 2.68 -7.85 -15.83
C TYR A 347 3.69 -7.92 -16.97
N GLU A 348 4.14 -9.14 -17.27
CA GLU A 348 4.87 -9.45 -18.49
C GLU A 348 3.88 -9.59 -19.66
N VAL A 349 4.36 -9.36 -20.89
CA VAL A 349 3.59 -9.52 -22.11
C VAL A 349 3.07 -10.96 -22.22
N GLY A 350 1.75 -11.09 -22.36
CA GLY A 350 1.07 -12.40 -22.45
C GLY A 350 0.69 -13.02 -21.11
N ASP A 351 0.96 -12.35 -19.99
CA ASP A 351 0.39 -12.74 -18.70
C ASP A 351 -1.14 -12.75 -18.75
N THR A 352 -1.74 -13.58 -17.88
CA THR A 352 -3.18 -13.61 -17.66
C THR A 352 -3.45 -13.24 -16.20
N PRO A 353 -3.81 -11.98 -15.92
CA PRO A 353 -4.04 -11.53 -14.55
C PRO A 353 -5.15 -12.33 -13.87
N ALA A 354 -4.89 -12.74 -12.63
CA ALA A 354 -5.92 -13.35 -11.80
C ALA A 354 -6.98 -12.29 -11.44
N GLY A 355 -8.23 -12.50 -11.82
CA GLY A 355 -9.35 -11.62 -11.43
C GLY A 355 -9.63 -10.43 -12.35
N GLY A 356 -9.08 -10.39 -13.57
CA GLY A 356 -9.52 -9.43 -14.60
C GLY A 356 -11.04 -9.50 -14.77
N THR A 357 -11.70 -8.33 -14.83
CA THR A 357 -13.14 -8.19 -15.05
C THR A 357 -13.48 -8.54 -16.50
N GLY A 358 -13.31 -9.81 -16.86
CA GLY A 358 -13.78 -10.37 -18.11
C GLY A 358 -15.28 -10.18 -18.22
N GLY A 359 -15.69 -9.17 -18.99
CA GLY A 359 -17.08 -8.87 -19.28
C GLY A 359 -17.83 -10.09 -19.83
N GLY A 360 -18.92 -10.46 -19.16
CA GLY A 360 -19.78 -11.54 -19.61
C GLY A 360 -20.98 -11.81 -18.70
N GLY A 361 -22.08 -11.07 -18.87
CA GLY A 361 -23.42 -11.61 -18.64
C GLY A 361 -24.39 -10.84 -17.73
N GLY A 362 -24.97 -9.76 -18.27
CA GLY A 362 -26.36 -9.28 -18.12
C GLY A 362 -27.17 -9.55 -16.83
N GLY A 363 -27.62 -8.46 -16.19
CA GLY A 363 -28.61 -8.55 -15.12
C GLY A 363 -29.18 -7.21 -14.62
N ALA A 364 -29.98 -6.55 -15.46
CA ALA A 364 -31.10 -5.67 -15.13
C ALA A 364 -30.85 -4.33 -14.38
N ALA A 365 -31.25 -3.27 -15.09
CA ALA A 365 -31.43 -1.90 -14.65
C ALA A 365 -32.49 -1.73 -13.53
N GLY A 366 -32.27 -0.74 -12.68
CA GLY A 366 -33.29 -0.13 -11.81
C GLY A 366 -33.05 1.38 -11.74
N ALA A 367 -33.96 2.15 -12.34
CA ALA A 367 -33.91 3.60 -12.46
C ALA A 367 -34.63 4.32 -11.31
N GLY A 368 -34.23 5.57 -11.06
CA GLY A 368 -35.03 6.63 -10.39
C GLY A 368 -34.56 6.95 -8.97
N ALA A 369 -34.52 8.19 -8.50
CA ALA A 369 -35.04 9.45 -9.03
C ALA A 369 -34.33 10.64 -8.34
N ALA A 370 -34.35 11.78 -9.05
CA ALA A 370 -33.94 13.09 -8.54
C ALA A 370 -34.94 13.66 -7.51
N SER A 371 -34.45 14.42 -6.53
CA SER A 371 -35.17 15.60 -6.03
C SER A 371 -34.27 16.64 -5.35
N SER A 372 -34.42 17.86 -5.86
CA SER A 372 -34.03 19.19 -5.42
C SER A 372 -34.04 19.54 -3.92
N GLY A 373 -33.05 20.35 -3.52
CA GLY A 373 -33.27 21.73 -3.04
C GLY A 373 -33.32 21.98 -1.53
N GLY A 374 -32.47 22.90 -1.04
CA GLY A 374 -32.71 23.60 0.24
C GLY A 374 -31.46 24.05 0.99
N SER A 375 -31.13 25.34 0.85
CA SER A 375 -30.10 26.08 1.57
C SER A 375 -30.36 26.28 3.07
N GLY A 376 -29.28 26.36 3.88
CA GLY A 376 -29.20 27.35 4.97
C GLY A 376 -28.55 26.90 6.27
N GLY A 377 -27.57 27.68 6.75
CA GLY A 377 -27.42 28.00 8.18
C GLY A 377 -26.23 27.38 8.92
N ALA A 378 -25.29 28.25 9.31
CA ALA A 378 -24.15 27.96 10.16
C ALA A 378 -24.52 27.69 11.64
N GLY A 379 -23.64 26.99 12.37
CA GLY A 379 -23.64 26.96 13.84
C GLY A 379 -22.75 25.87 14.44
N ALA A 380 -21.58 26.25 14.94
CA ALA A 380 -20.70 25.42 15.78
C ALA A 380 -21.23 25.31 17.21
N VAL A 381 -21.19 24.13 17.86
CA VAL A 381 -20.95 23.94 19.31
C VAL A 381 -20.47 22.50 19.59
N ALA A 382 -19.49 22.38 20.48
CA ALA A 382 -18.94 21.16 21.06
C ALA A 382 -19.83 20.51 22.15
N GLY A 383 -19.66 19.20 22.39
CA GLY A 383 -19.90 18.60 23.70
C GLY A 383 -20.83 17.38 23.75
N SER A 384 -20.20 16.21 23.93
CA SER A 384 -20.60 15.07 24.76
C SER A 384 -22.09 14.83 25.08
N SER A 385 -22.61 13.66 24.68
CA SER A 385 -22.98 12.54 25.59
C SER A 385 -24.15 11.70 25.07
N ALA A 386 -24.11 10.42 25.43
CA ALA A 386 -25.20 9.46 25.55
C ALA A 386 -25.85 8.93 24.26
N ALA A 387 -25.39 7.73 23.89
CA ALA A 387 -26.07 6.81 23.01
C ALA A 387 -27.42 6.38 23.61
N THR A 388 -28.48 6.52 22.80
CA THR A 388 -29.74 5.79 22.96
C THR A 388 -29.97 4.97 21.70
N SER A 389 -30.09 3.67 21.91
CA SER A 389 -30.39 2.61 20.94
C SER A 389 -31.74 2.76 20.23
N SER A 390 -31.76 2.57 18.92
CA SER A 390 -32.74 1.70 18.22
C SER A 390 -32.51 1.74 16.71
N GLY A 391 -32.28 0.57 16.10
CA GLY A 391 -32.19 0.38 14.66
C GLY A 391 -31.30 -0.82 14.36
N SER A 392 -31.91 -1.99 14.31
CA SER A 392 -31.29 -3.29 14.07
C SER A 392 -30.85 -3.43 12.61
N ASP A 393 -29.55 -3.46 12.37
CA ASP A 393 -28.96 -4.19 11.26
C ASP A 393 -28.01 -5.23 11.85
N ASP A 394 -28.33 -6.49 11.58
CA ASP A 394 -27.59 -7.64 12.07
C ASP A 394 -26.29 -7.76 11.26
N GLY A 395 -25.24 -7.04 11.67
CA GLY A 395 -23.87 -7.21 11.19
C GLY A 395 -23.45 -8.69 11.34
N GLY A 396 -23.61 -9.45 10.26
CA GLY A 396 -23.55 -10.90 10.27
C GLY A 396 -22.17 -11.40 9.88
N CYS A 397 -21.38 -11.83 10.86
CA CYS A 397 -20.13 -12.53 10.59
C CYS A 397 -20.44 -13.96 10.09
N GLY A 398 -20.43 -14.19 8.78
CA GLY A 398 -20.78 -15.47 8.13
C GLY A 398 -19.76 -16.61 8.29
N CYS A 399 -18.87 -16.54 9.28
CA CYS A 399 -17.74 -17.45 9.39
C CYS A 399 -18.13 -18.83 9.96
N ARG A 400 -17.83 -19.90 9.22
CA ARG A 400 -17.84 -21.27 9.74
C ARG A 400 -16.59 -21.50 10.58
N SER A 401 -16.71 -21.44 11.90
CA SER A 401 -15.65 -21.93 12.78
C SER A 401 -15.63 -23.46 12.77
N THR A 402 -14.51 -24.05 12.38
CA THR A 402 -14.22 -25.46 12.69
C THR A 402 -13.54 -25.53 14.04
N PRO A 403 -14.12 -26.18 15.07
CA PRO A 403 -13.44 -26.38 16.34
C PRO A 403 -12.22 -27.30 16.13
N ARG A 404 -11.05 -26.90 16.65
CA ARG A 404 -9.89 -27.81 16.74
C ARG A 404 -10.20 -28.89 17.80
N GLY A 405 -10.37 -30.13 17.35
CA GLY A 405 -10.40 -31.30 18.22
C GLY A 405 -9.02 -31.54 18.85
N SER A 406 -9.02 -31.77 20.16
CA SER A 406 -7.87 -32.14 20.97
C SER A 406 -7.61 -33.65 20.86
N THR A 407 -6.46 -34.03 20.29
CA THR A 407 -5.69 -35.29 20.49
C THR A 407 -4.51 -35.22 19.51
N GLY A 408 -3.28 -35.65 19.75
CA GLY A 408 -2.60 -36.26 20.89
C GLY A 408 -1.10 -36.28 20.53
N LEU A 409 -0.24 -36.54 21.52
CA LEU A 409 1.20 -36.71 21.33
C LEU A 409 1.52 -37.70 20.21
N VAL A 410 2.30 -37.26 19.22
CA VAL A 410 3.12 -38.17 18.39
C VAL A 410 4.53 -37.59 18.34
N SER A 411 5.44 -38.27 19.03
CA SER A 411 6.88 -38.10 18.90
C SER A 411 7.32 -38.49 17.49
N ALA A 412 8.13 -37.65 16.84
CA ALA A 412 8.92 -38.06 15.69
C ALA A 412 10.38 -37.71 15.95
N LEU A 413 11.18 -38.77 16.13
CA LEU A 413 12.62 -38.74 16.33
C LEU A 413 13.29 -39.21 15.02
N LEU A 414 14.20 -38.39 14.51
CA LEU A 414 15.50 -38.70 13.87
C LEU A 414 15.66 -39.31 12.46
N LEU A 415 16.80 -38.87 11.87
CA LEU A 415 17.60 -39.35 10.71
C LEU A 415 17.15 -38.80 9.34
N VAL A 416 17.97 -38.09 8.57
CA VAL A 416 19.24 -38.46 7.88
C VAL A 416 19.99 -37.15 7.53
N GLY A 417 21.31 -36.98 7.44
CA GLY A 417 22.48 -37.86 7.54
C GLY A 417 23.74 -37.01 7.27
N LEU A 418 24.77 -37.19 8.10
CA LEU A 418 26.12 -36.67 7.88
C LEU A 418 26.85 -37.52 6.82
N GLY A 419 27.54 -36.88 5.90
CA GLY A 419 28.67 -37.52 5.21
C GLY A 419 28.99 -36.96 3.83
N LEU A 420 29.99 -36.08 3.75
CA LEU A 420 31.08 -36.18 2.77
C LEU A 420 32.22 -35.23 3.17
N LEU A 421 33.30 -35.84 3.63
CA LEU A 421 34.59 -35.22 3.96
C LEU A 421 35.63 -35.89 3.05
N ARG A 422 36.44 -35.07 2.34
CA ARG A 422 37.78 -35.31 1.76
C ARG A 422 37.88 -34.52 0.44
N ARG A 423 38.91 -33.72 0.12
CA ARG A 423 40.29 -33.56 0.60
C ARG A 423 40.77 -32.19 0.10
N PHE A 424 41.34 -31.34 0.95
CA PHE A 424 42.29 -30.31 0.51
C PHE A 424 43.66 -30.66 1.08
N ASN A 425 44.59 -31.02 0.19
CA ASN A 425 46.01 -31.07 0.49
C ASN A 425 46.54 -29.64 0.44
N GLY A 426 47.18 -29.20 1.53
CA GLY A 426 48.11 -28.07 1.48
C GLY A 426 49.51 -28.55 1.15
N ALA A 427 50.21 -27.81 0.29
CA ALA A 427 51.66 -27.69 0.34
C ALA A 427 52.07 -26.32 -0.22
N ARG A 428 52.76 -25.55 0.61
CA ARG A 428 53.51 -24.33 0.25
C ARG A 428 54.77 -24.71 -0.53
N SER A 429 55.06 -23.98 -1.61
CA SER A 429 56.36 -23.37 -1.93
C SER A 429 56.16 -22.42 -3.09
#